data_AF-A0A3R7CNH4-F1
#
_entry.id   AF-A0A3R7CNH4-F1
#
_cell.length_a   1.000
_cell.length_b   1.000
_cell.length_c   1.000
_cell.angle_alpha   90.00
_cell.angle_beta   90.00
_cell.angle_gamma   90.00
#
_symmetry.space_group_name_H-M   'P 1'
#
loop_
_entity.id
_entity.type
_entity.pdbx_description
1 polymer ?
#
loop_
_entity_poly.entity_id
_entity_poly.type
_entity_poly.pdbx_seq_one_letter_code
_entity_poly.pdbx_strand_id
1 'polypeptide(L)'
;MYHGSLVTGKVVKDHMSIDGTPIGIVPFGVAENAPPPKEGSEISGALALAKMSEQPDIPTILDVMLANKAIETSIFTLYFTWDCAPGGPDAQVNFGEIDPNLYNEPISYVQLVPSFKWQIMLQRLDIGDIPLLTNVLLEIDTKMPAIMGPIEQVQKINIGLGFHNNERGIYAKPCWLVHEQRDLVLVFSNFALPTSSEFYMRQVSFL
;
A
#
# COMPACT_ATOMS: atom_id res chain seq x y z
N MET A 1 5.33 -11.33 10.02
CA MET A 1 3.92 -11.74 10.18
C MET A 1 3.36 -12.07 8.80
N TYR A 2 2.60 -13.16 8.65
CA TYR A 2 1.84 -13.51 7.44
C TYR A 2 0.38 -13.63 7.83
N HIS A 3 -0.52 -12.89 7.16
CA HIS A 3 -1.96 -12.88 7.48
C HIS A 3 -2.31 -12.61 8.96
N GLY A 4 -1.52 -11.77 9.65
CA GLY A 4 -1.74 -11.44 11.06
C GLY A 4 -1.21 -12.48 12.05
N SER A 5 -0.51 -13.52 11.55
CA SER A 5 0.08 -14.58 12.37
C SER A 5 1.61 -14.53 12.38
N LEU A 6 2.19 -15.08 13.44
CA LEU A 6 3.63 -15.27 13.56
C LEU A 6 4.09 -16.37 12.59
N VAL A 7 5.21 -16.12 11.92
CA VAL A 7 5.92 -17.11 11.10
C VAL A 7 7.36 -17.14 11.62
N THR A 8 7.89 -18.34 11.85
CA THR A 8 9.28 -18.54 12.29
C THR A 8 10.01 -19.44 11.30
N GLY A 9 11.32 -19.27 11.22
CA GLY A 9 12.15 -20.09 10.36
C GLY A 9 13.61 -19.66 10.39
N LYS A 10 14.33 -19.93 9.30
CA LYS A 10 15.76 -19.65 9.17
C LYS A 10 16.01 -18.75 7.98
N VAL A 11 17.04 -17.90 8.09
CA VAL A 11 17.54 -17.13 6.96
C VAL A 11 18.49 -18.01 6.15
N VAL A 12 18.25 -18.10 4.85
CA VAL A 12 19.13 -18.75 3.87
C VAL A 12 19.50 -17.75 2.78
N LYS A 13 20.43 -18.12 1.91
CA LYS A 13 20.81 -17.32 0.73
C LYS A 13 20.72 -18.20 -0.49
N ASP A 14 20.08 -17.70 -1.53
CA ASP A 14 20.02 -18.40 -2.82
C ASP A 14 19.86 -17.39 -3.96
N HIS A 15 20.02 -17.88 -5.19
CA HIS A 15 19.69 -17.13 -6.38
C HIS A 15 18.18 -16.87 -6.44
N MET A 16 17.82 -15.62 -6.72
CA MET A 16 16.43 -15.22 -6.95
C MET A 16 16.30 -14.60 -8.34
N SER A 17 15.15 -14.85 -8.96
CA SER A 17 14.70 -14.12 -10.14
C SER A 17 13.32 -13.53 -9.91
N ILE A 18 13.05 -12.41 -10.58
CA ILE A 18 11.72 -11.79 -10.68
C ILE A 18 11.39 -11.74 -12.16
N ASP A 19 10.25 -12.31 -12.54
CA ASP A 19 9.82 -12.45 -13.94
C ASP A 19 10.91 -13.05 -14.85
N GLY A 20 11.56 -14.11 -14.37
CA GLY A 20 12.68 -14.77 -15.06
C GLY A 20 14.00 -14.00 -15.06
N THR A 21 14.03 -12.73 -14.66
CA THR A 21 15.25 -11.91 -14.58
C THR A 21 16.00 -12.18 -13.29
N PRO A 22 17.27 -12.67 -13.34
CA PRO A 22 18.07 -12.88 -12.13
C PRO A 22 18.38 -11.55 -11.43
N ILE A 23 18.13 -11.48 -10.13
CA ILE A 23 18.37 -10.25 -9.33
C ILE A 23 19.56 -10.37 -8.37
N GLY A 24 20.15 -11.58 -8.26
CA GLY A 24 21.34 -11.85 -7.46
C GLY A 24 21.12 -12.92 -6.39
N ILE A 25 22.07 -13.01 -5.45
CA ILE A 25 21.98 -13.88 -4.27
C ILE A 25 21.27 -13.11 -3.16
N VAL A 26 20.03 -13.48 -2.88
CA VAL A 26 19.16 -12.78 -1.92
C VAL A 26 19.14 -13.55 -0.59
N PRO A 27 19.37 -12.90 0.56
CA PRO A 27 19.02 -13.47 1.85
C PRO A 27 17.49 -13.43 2.06
N PHE A 28 16.87 -14.57 2.34
CA PHE A 28 15.42 -14.65 2.62
C PHE A 28 15.11 -15.69 3.71
N GLY A 29 13.94 -15.53 4.33
CA GLY A 29 13.45 -16.45 5.35
C GLY A 29 12.74 -17.66 4.75
N VAL A 30 13.18 -18.87 5.10
CA VAL A 30 12.44 -20.11 4.85
C VAL A 30 11.61 -20.42 6.09
N ALA A 31 10.28 -20.42 5.93
CA ALA A 31 9.36 -20.71 7.01
C ALA A 31 9.46 -22.19 7.43
N GLU A 32 9.68 -22.42 8.72
CA GLU A 32 9.65 -23.76 9.33
C GLU A 32 8.34 -23.98 10.10
N ASN A 33 7.81 -22.90 10.70
CA ASN A 33 6.49 -22.90 11.32
C ASN A 33 5.70 -21.71 10.78
N ALA A 34 4.58 -22.01 10.12
CA ALA A 34 3.65 -21.03 9.58
C ALA A 34 2.20 -21.54 9.75
N PRO A 35 1.21 -20.65 9.80
CA PRO A 35 -0.18 -21.06 9.65
C PRO A 35 -0.39 -21.78 8.31
N PRO A 36 -1.38 -22.68 8.20
CA PRO A 36 -1.74 -23.22 6.91
C PRO A 36 -2.11 -22.08 5.95
N PRO A 37 -1.77 -22.19 4.65
CA PRO A 37 -2.21 -21.22 3.66
C PRO A 37 -3.74 -21.14 3.67
N LYS A 38 -4.27 -19.95 3.38
CA LYS A 38 -5.72 -19.80 3.19
C LYS A 38 -6.16 -20.69 2.03
N GLU A 39 -7.29 -21.36 2.19
CA GLU A 39 -7.88 -22.19 1.14
C GLU A 39 -8.10 -21.34 -0.13
N GLY A 40 -7.62 -21.83 -1.28
CA GLY A 40 -7.66 -21.11 -2.56
C GLY A 40 -6.60 -20.01 -2.75
N SER A 41 -5.70 -19.77 -1.79
CA SER A 41 -4.61 -18.81 -1.97
C SER A 41 -3.44 -19.43 -2.73
N GLU A 42 -3.05 -18.81 -3.84
CA GLU A 42 -1.81 -19.15 -4.58
C GLU A 42 -0.57 -18.50 -3.97
N ILE A 43 -0.76 -17.53 -3.05
CA ILE A 43 0.33 -16.81 -2.39
C ILE A 43 1.03 -17.75 -1.39
N SER A 44 2.32 -18.02 -1.67
CA SER A 44 3.17 -18.91 -0.87
C SER A 44 4.15 -18.17 0.06
N GLY A 45 4.23 -16.85 -0.03
CA GLY A 45 5.17 -16.04 0.75
C GLY A 45 4.91 -14.55 0.63
N ALA A 46 5.85 -13.73 1.11
CA ALA A 46 5.80 -12.29 1.00
C ALA A 46 7.18 -11.71 0.67
N LEU A 47 7.23 -10.76 -0.25
CA LEU A 47 8.42 -9.97 -0.56
C LEU A 47 8.24 -8.58 0.07
N ALA A 48 9.04 -8.27 1.10
CA ALA A 48 8.99 -6.97 1.75
C ALA A 48 9.74 -5.92 0.91
N LEU A 49 9.09 -4.77 0.68
CA LEU A 49 9.66 -3.61 -0.01
C LEU A 49 10.06 -2.48 0.95
N ALA A 50 10.01 -2.75 2.26
CA ALA A 50 10.49 -1.86 3.31
C ALA A 50 11.65 -2.51 4.06
N LYS A 51 12.42 -1.72 4.80
CA LYS A 51 13.49 -2.25 5.65
C LYS A 51 12.88 -2.93 6.88
N MET A 52 13.50 -4.00 7.36
CA MET A 52 13.06 -4.67 8.59
C MET A 52 13.78 -4.07 9.80
N SER A 53 13.02 -3.58 10.79
CA SER A 53 13.58 -3.00 12.02
C SER A 53 14.33 -4.00 12.88
N GLU A 54 13.86 -5.24 12.92
CA GLU A 54 14.37 -6.33 13.76
C GLU A 54 15.65 -6.95 13.20
N GLN A 55 15.90 -6.76 11.90
CA GLN A 55 17.06 -7.30 11.18
C GLN A 55 17.62 -6.22 10.23
N PRO A 56 18.11 -5.10 10.77
CA PRO A 56 18.51 -3.93 9.97
C PRO A 56 19.75 -4.18 9.10
N ASP A 57 20.48 -5.27 9.36
CA ASP A 57 21.66 -5.70 8.62
C ASP A 57 21.33 -6.58 7.41
N ILE A 58 20.08 -7.04 7.28
CA ILE A 58 19.65 -7.76 6.08
C ILE A 58 19.36 -6.73 4.97
N PRO A 59 20.03 -6.82 3.81
CA PRO A 59 19.78 -5.91 2.70
C PRO A 59 18.34 -6.05 2.19
N THR A 60 17.75 -4.93 1.77
CA THR A 60 16.48 -4.94 1.06
C THR A 60 16.65 -5.55 -0.33
N ILE A 61 15.52 -5.88 -0.99
CA ILE A 61 15.58 -6.38 -2.35
C ILE A 61 16.22 -5.37 -3.33
N LEU A 62 15.97 -4.06 -3.12
CA LEU A 62 16.60 -3.00 -3.89
C LEU A 62 18.11 -2.94 -3.67
N ASP A 63 18.57 -3.10 -2.43
CA ASP A 63 20.01 -3.13 -2.12
C ASP A 63 20.70 -4.29 -2.86
N VAL A 64 20.07 -5.47 -2.88
CA VAL A 64 20.59 -6.64 -3.60
C VAL A 64 20.60 -6.39 -5.11
N MET A 65 19.50 -5.90 -5.69
CA MET A 65 19.41 -5.61 -7.12
C MET A 65 20.46 -4.58 -7.56
N LEU A 66 20.62 -3.50 -6.79
CA LEU A 66 21.59 -2.45 -7.09
C LEU A 66 23.03 -2.98 -7.00
N ALA A 67 23.36 -3.75 -5.96
CA ALA A 67 24.67 -4.35 -5.80
C ALA A 67 25.02 -5.34 -6.93
N ASN A 68 24.03 -6.03 -7.47
CA ASN A 68 24.19 -6.95 -8.60
C ASN A 68 24.03 -6.29 -9.98
N LYS A 69 23.83 -4.96 -10.04
CA LYS A 69 23.59 -4.21 -11.29
C LYS A 69 22.37 -4.71 -12.08
N ALA A 70 21.39 -5.28 -11.38
CA ALA A 70 20.09 -5.63 -11.97
C ALA A 70 19.20 -4.38 -12.18
N ILE A 71 19.47 -3.32 -11.41
CA ILE A 71 18.87 -2.00 -11.56
C ILE A 71 19.95 -0.91 -11.45
N GLU A 72 19.70 0.25 -12.04
CA GLU A 72 20.60 1.42 -11.96
C GLU A 72 20.19 2.40 -10.85
N THR A 73 18.88 2.46 -10.53
CA THR A 73 18.32 3.40 -9.56
C THR A 73 17.65 2.64 -8.42
N SER A 74 17.89 3.04 -7.16
CA SER A 74 17.28 2.40 -5.99
C SER A 74 15.86 2.92 -5.74
N ILE A 75 14.93 2.58 -6.64
CA ILE A 75 13.50 2.89 -6.56
C ILE A 75 12.66 1.68 -6.96
N PHE A 76 11.40 1.66 -6.56
CA PHE A 76 10.38 0.84 -7.18
C PHE A 76 9.11 1.69 -7.38
N THR A 77 8.29 1.32 -8.36
CA THR A 77 6.96 1.90 -8.57
C THR A 77 5.91 0.82 -8.49
N LEU A 78 4.74 1.20 -7.98
CA LEU A 78 3.57 0.33 -7.89
C LEU A 78 2.43 0.98 -8.65
N TYR A 79 1.80 0.20 -9.52
CA TYR A 79 0.61 0.58 -10.24
C TYR A 79 -0.50 -0.43 -9.94
N PHE A 80 -1.70 0.08 -9.70
CA PHE A 80 -2.91 -0.71 -9.48
C PHE A 80 -4.02 -0.13 -10.34
N THR A 81 -4.76 -0.96 -11.07
CA THR A 81 -5.91 -0.53 -11.88
C THR A 81 -7.21 -1.10 -11.31
N TRP A 82 -8.28 -0.31 -11.42
CA TRP A 82 -9.66 -0.76 -11.15
C TRP A 82 -10.33 -1.32 -12.40
N ASP A 83 -9.79 -1.01 -13.58
CA ASP A 83 -10.28 -1.48 -14.87
C ASP A 83 -9.53 -2.77 -15.23
N CYS A 84 -10.05 -3.89 -14.73
CA CYS A 84 -9.59 -5.23 -15.06
C CYS A 84 -10.03 -5.58 -16.49
N ALA A 85 -9.44 -4.93 -17.50
CA ALA A 85 -9.67 -5.29 -18.89
C ALA A 85 -9.25 -6.76 -19.11
N PRO A 86 -10.04 -7.57 -19.84
CA PRO A 86 -9.72 -8.98 -20.05
C PRO A 86 -8.33 -9.15 -20.67
N GLY A 87 -7.39 -9.71 -19.90
CA GLY A 87 -6.02 -10.02 -20.34
C GLY A 87 -4.94 -8.97 -20.04
N GLY A 88 -5.27 -7.85 -19.36
CA GLY A 88 -4.27 -6.91 -18.82
C GLY A 88 -3.88 -7.23 -17.37
N PRO A 89 -2.72 -6.77 -16.87
CA PRO A 89 -2.35 -6.93 -15.46
C PRO A 89 -3.15 -5.99 -14.55
N ASP A 90 -3.76 -6.54 -13.49
CA ASP A 90 -4.50 -5.76 -12.48
C ASP A 90 -3.57 -4.86 -11.63
N ALA A 91 -2.29 -5.22 -11.57
CA ALA A 91 -1.25 -4.49 -10.87
C ALA A 91 0.11 -4.72 -11.53
N GLN A 92 1.01 -3.75 -11.39
CA GLN A 92 2.39 -3.83 -11.88
C GLN A 92 3.34 -3.28 -10.83
N VAL A 93 4.48 -3.96 -10.66
CA VAL A 93 5.62 -3.46 -9.88
C VAL A 93 6.82 -3.34 -10.81
N ASN A 94 7.45 -2.16 -10.84
CA ASN A 94 8.68 -1.94 -11.59
C ASN A 94 9.81 -1.66 -10.61
N PHE A 95 10.99 -2.23 -10.87
CA PHE A 95 12.19 -2.01 -10.08
C PHE A 95 13.18 -1.19 -10.87
N GLY A 96 13.66 -0.09 -10.28
CA GLY A 96 14.68 0.77 -10.86
C GLY A 96 14.23 1.75 -11.93
N GLU A 97 12.94 1.79 -12.25
CA GLU A 97 12.39 2.62 -13.32
C GLU A 97 11.03 3.22 -12.94
N ILE A 98 10.63 4.22 -13.72
CA ILE A 98 9.32 4.86 -13.68
C ILE A 98 8.75 4.73 -15.09
N ASP A 99 7.63 4.03 -15.27
CA ASP A 99 6.97 3.91 -16.56
C ASP A 99 6.06 5.14 -16.81
N PRO A 100 6.40 6.03 -17.76
CA PRO A 100 5.62 7.23 -18.04
C PRO A 100 4.24 6.94 -18.65
N ASN A 101 3.96 5.71 -19.08
CA ASN A 101 2.66 5.34 -19.64
C ASN A 101 1.62 4.99 -18.57
N LEU A 102 2.03 4.87 -17.30
CA LEU A 102 1.16 4.46 -16.19
C LEU A 102 0.57 5.65 -15.40
N TYR A 103 0.89 6.88 -15.77
CA TYR A 103 0.38 8.09 -15.12
C TYR A 103 0.29 9.26 -16.10
N ASN A 104 -0.64 10.19 -15.83
CA ASN A 104 -0.92 11.30 -16.74
C ASN A 104 -0.50 12.67 -16.16
N GLU A 105 -0.13 12.72 -14.89
CA GLU A 105 0.19 13.94 -14.16
C GLU A 105 1.62 13.91 -13.59
N PRO A 106 2.31 15.05 -13.43
CA PRO A 106 3.65 15.07 -12.87
C PRO A 106 3.77 14.42 -11.48
N ILE A 107 4.86 13.69 -11.27
CA ILE A 107 5.14 13.06 -9.96
C ILE A 107 5.48 14.13 -8.93
N SER A 108 4.73 14.14 -7.83
CA SER A 108 5.03 14.94 -6.65
C SER A 108 5.75 14.09 -5.61
N TYR A 109 6.85 14.60 -5.07
CA TYR A 109 7.65 13.90 -4.05
C TYR A 109 7.34 14.44 -2.65
N VAL A 110 7.25 13.53 -1.69
CA VAL A 110 7.08 13.82 -0.26
C VAL A 110 8.24 13.20 0.50
N GLN A 111 8.77 13.95 1.48
CA GLN A 111 9.84 13.45 2.32
C GLN A 111 9.33 12.38 3.30
N LEU A 112 10.06 11.27 3.40
CA LEU A 112 9.79 10.24 4.38
C LEU A 112 10.12 10.72 5.80
N VAL A 113 9.32 10.27 6.76
CA VAL A 113 9.67 10.33 8.18
C VAL A 113 10.78 9.31 8.43
N PRO A 114 11.81 9.62 9.24
CA PRO A 114 12.85 8.66 9.60
C PRO A 114 12.29 7.43 10.33
N SER A 115 12.02 6.36 9.59
CA SER A 115 11.54 5.08 10.14
C SER A 115 11.93 3.92 9.20
N PHE A 116 11.67 2.68 9.65
CA PHE A 116 11.85 1.48 8.84
C PHE A 116 10.69 1.23 7.86
N LYS A 117 9.70 2.12 7.85
CA LYS A 117 8.46 1.96 7.10
C LYS A 117 8.28 3.12 6.10
N TRP A 118 7.44 2.91 5.10
CA TRP A 118 7.05 3.97 4.16
C TRP A 118 6.08 4.94 4.80
N GLN A 119 6.60 5.81 5.65
CA GLN A 119 5.83 6.76 6.44
C GLN A 119 6.07 8.20 5.97
N ILE A 120 4.98 8.95 5.84
CA ILE A 120 4.99 10.36 5.43
C ILE A 120 4.09 11.18 6.36
N MET A 121 4.36 12.48 6.42
CA MET A 121 3.49 13.42 7.14
C MET A 121 2.51 14.08 6.20
N LEU A 122 1.23 13.95 6.54
CA LEU A 122 0.14 14.72 5.97
C LEU A 122 -0.12 15.94 6.86
N GLN A 123 -0.13 17.14 6.28
CA GLN A 123 -0.45 18.35 7.03
C GLN A 123 -1.91 18.34 7.46
N ARG A 124 -2.81 18.03 6.52
CA ARG A 124 -4.24 17.92 6.79
C ARG A 124 -4.92 16.86 5.93
N LEU A 125 -5.97 16.29 6.47
CA LEU A 125 -6.98 15.56 5.70
C LEU A 125 -8.25 16.41 5.72
N ASP A 126 -8.70 16.83 4.55
CA ASP A 126 -9.85 17.72 4.39
C ASP A 126 -11.04 16.94 3.75
N ILE A 127 -12.27 17.33 4.06
CA ILE A 127 -13.48 16.90 3.34
C ILE A 127 -13.98 18.09 2.53
N GLY A 128 -13.85 18.03 1.20
CA GLY A 128 -13.91 19.23 0.37
C GLY A 128 -12.90 20.27 0.87
N ASP A 129 -13.37 21.49 1.14
CA ASP A 129 -12.53 22.58 1.65
C ASP A 129 -12.44 22.66 3.19
N ILE A 130 -12.99 21.68 3.91
CA ILE A 130 -13.09 21.71 5.38
C ILE A 130 -12.02 20.82 6.01
N PRO A 131 -11.07 21.37 6.79
CA PRO A 131 -10.10 20.56 7.52
C PRO A 131 -10.73 19.63 8.54
N LEU A 132 -10.42 18.35 8.45
CA LEU A 132 -10.95 17.33 9.36
C LEU A 132 -9.91 16.84 10.36
N LEU A 133 -8.73 16.47 9.86
CA LEU A 133 -7.58 16.02 10.67
C LEU A 133 -6.37 16.86 10.32
N THR A 134 -5.45 17.00 11.26
CA THR A 134 -4.19 17.76 11.10
C THR A 134 -3.03 16.94 11.63
N ASN A 135 -1.84 17.08 11.03
CA ASN A 135 -0.61 16.40 11.44
C ASN A 135 -0.78 14.88 11.51
N VAL A 136 -1.22 14.28 10.41
CA VAL A 136 -1.49 12.85 10.33
C VAL A 136 -0.23 12.13 9.83
N LEU A 137 0.27 11.18 10.63
CA LEU A 137 1.31 10.25 10.18
C LEU A 137 0.63 9.15 9.34
N LEU A 138 0.99 9.08 8.07
CA LEU A 138 0.45 8.10 7.12
C LEU A 138 1.51 7.04 6.80
N GLU A 139 1.09 5.78 6.76
CA GLU A 139 1.92 4.65 6.33
C GLU A 139 1.36 4.10 5.01
N ILE A 140 2.21 3.97 4.00
CA ILE A 140 1.88 3.34 2.73
C ILE A 140 2.18 1.85 2.87
N ASP A 141 1.14 1.03 3.09
CA ASP A 141 1.24 -0.43 3.24
C ASP A 141 0.33 -1.13 2.22
N THR A 142 0.93 -1.73 1.18
CA THR A 142 0.22 -2.49 0.15
C THR A 142 -0.45 -3.76 0.66
N LYS A 143 -0.15 -4.21 1.89
CA LYS A 143 -0.81 -5.34 2.53
C LYS A 143 -2.25 -5.00 2.97
N MET A 144 -2.58 -3.71 3.08
CA MET A 144 -3.83 -3.26 3.67
C MET A 144 -4.86 -3.02 2.57
N PRO A 145 -5.99 -3.75 2.55
CA PRO A 145 -6.99 -3.64 1.48
C PRO A 145 -7.90 -2.41 1.60
N ALA A 146 -7.73 -1.61 2.66
CA ALA A 146 -8.50 -0.42 2.96
C ALA A 146 -7.64 0.61 3.70
N ILE A 147 -8.07 1.86 3.68
CA ILE A 147 -7.49 2.92 4.52
C ILE A 147 -7.87 2.63 5.97
N MET A 148 -6.87 2.45 6.83
CA MET A 148 -7.05 2.09 8.23
C MET A 148 -6.38 3.12 9.15
N GLY A 149 -6.92 3.28 10.35
CA GLY A 149 -6.39 4.24 11.33
C GLY A 149 -7.05 4.11 12.70
N PRO A 150 -6.73 5.00 13.64
CA PRO A 150 -7.34 5.02 14.97
C PRO A 150 -8.87 5.13 14.88
N ILE A 151 -9.57 4.35 15.73
CA ILE A 151 -11.04 4.21 15.69
C ILE A 151 -11.74 5.57 15.69
N GLU A 152 -11.33 6.49 16.57
CA GLU A 152 -11.94 7.82 16.69
C GLU A 152 -11.77 8.66 15.41
N GLN A 153 -10.61 8.58 14.75
CA GLN A 153 -10.34 9.31 13.53
C GLN A 153 -11.11 8.72 12.35
N VAL A 154 -11.17 7.40 12.24
CA VAL A 154 -11.97 6.70 11.23
C VAL A 154 -13.45 7.00 11.42
N GLN A 155 -13.96 6.99 12.65
CA GLN A 155 -15.33 7.41 12.98
C GLN A 155 -15.59 8.85 12.53
N LYS A 156 -14.68 9.78 12.87
CA LYS A 156 -14.79 11.19 12.50
C LYS A 156 -14.85 11.39 10.99
N ILE A 157 -14.00 10.69 10.23
CA ILE A 157 -13.99 10.70 8.76
C ILE A 157 -15.33 10.20 8.23
N ASN A 158 -15.77 9.02 8.65
CA ASN A 158 -16.99 8.40 8.11
C ASN A 158 -18.24 9.21 8.44
N ILE A 159 -18.38 9.72 9.68
CA ILE A 159 -19.48 10.61 10.06
C ILE A 159 -19.43 11.90 9.23
N GLY A 160 -18.24 12.49 9.07
CA GLY A 160 -18.04 13.67 8.23
C GLY A 160 -18.46 13.42 6.78
N LEU A 161 -18.27 12.22 6.27
CA LEU A 161 -18.67 11.82 4.91
C LEU A 161 -20.12 11.32 4.81
N GLY A 162 -20.88 11.29 5.91
CA GLY A 162 -22.28 10.86 5.94
C GLY A 162 -22.49 9.34 5.89
N PHE A 163 -21.49 8.55 6.27
CA PHE A 163 -21.62 7.10 6.38
C PHE A 163 -22.16 6.67 7.74
N HIS A 164 -22.82 5.51 7.77
CA HIS A 164 -23.33 4.90 8.98
C HIS A 164 -22.60 3.58 9.26
N ASN A 165 -22.30 3.32 10.54
CA ASN A 165 -21.69 2.07 10.98
C ASN A 165 -22.74 0.95 10.93
N ASN A 166 -22.45 -0.14 10.22
CA ASN A 166 -23.34 -1.30 10.12
C ASN A 166 -23.12 -2.37 11.20
N GLU A 167 -22.71 -1.95 12.40
CA GLU A 167 -22.46 -2.77 13.60
C GLU A 167 -21.24 -3.71 13.52
N ARG A 168 -20.60 -3.87 12.36
CA ARG A 168 -19.36 -4.69 12.19
C ARG A 168 -18.09 -3.87 12.00
N GLY A 169 -18.15 -2.56 12.25
CA GLY A 169 -17.03 -1.64 11.98
C GLY A 169 -16.85 -1.34 10.48
N ILE A 170 -17.80 -1.73 9.64
CA ILE A 170 -17.88 -1.33 8.24
C ILE A 170 -18.83 -0.14 8.16
N TYR A 171 -18.41 0.90 7.45
CA TYR A 171 -19.20 2.10 7.21
C TYR A 171 -19.83 2.01 5.83
N ALA A 172 -21.14 2.24 5.77
CA ALA A 172 -21.90 2.14 4.53
C ALA A 172 -22.85 3.32 4.35
N LYS A 173 -23.15 3.62 3.09
CA LYS A 173 -24.23 4.50 2.66
C LYS A 173 -24.90 3.91 1.42
N PRO A 174 -26.17 4.21 1.15
CA PRO A 174 -26.83 3.76 -0.05
C PRO A 174 -26.13 4.22 -1.35
N CYS A 175 -26.07 3.33 -2.36
CA CYS A 175 -25.37 3.61 -3.62
C CYS A 175 -25.92 4.82 -4.39
N TRP A 176 -27.23 5.11 -4.27
CA TRP A 176 -27.82 6.27 -4.93
C TRP A 176 -27.35 7.62 -4.36
N LEU A 177 -26.71 7.62 -3.19
CA LEU A 177 -26.11 8.82 -2.58
C LEU A 177 -24.63 9.01 -2.95
N VAL A 178 -24.05 8.16 -3.82
CA VAL A 178 -22.65 8.31 -4.25
C VAL A 178 -22.42 9.64 -4.97
N HIS A 179 -23.39 10.12 -5.75
CA HIS A 179 -23.26 11.40 -6.46
C HIS A 179 -23.23 12.64 -5.54
N GLU A 180 -23.66 12.50 -4.28
CA GLU A 180 -23.62 13.56 -3.27
C GLU A 180 -22.30 13.55 -2.47
N GLN A 181 -21.38 12.66 -2.83
CA GLN A 181 -20.18 12.42 -2.07
C GLN A 181 -19.16 13.55 -2.27
N ARG A 182 -18.57 14.01 -1.16
CA ARG A 182 -17.53 15.05 -1.14
C ARG A 182 -16.15 14.45 -1.27
N ASP A 183 -15.25 15.10 -1.98
CA ASP A 183 -13.86 14.64 -2.10
C ASP A 183 -13.14 14.57 -0.75
N LEU A 184 -12.27 13.57 -0.60
CA LEU A 184 -11.24 13.58 0.45
C LEU A 184 -10.00 14.24 -0.15
N VAL A 185 -9.43 15.22 0.54
CA VAL A 185 -8.24 15.92 0.05
C VAL A 185 -7.08 15.68 1.00
N LEU A 186 -6.03 15.07 0.47
CA LEU A 186 -4.78 14.85 1.20
C LEU A 186 -3.88 16.08 1.00
N VAL A 187 -3.71 16.87 2.04
CA VAL A 187 -2.89 18.10 2.00
C VAL A 187 -1.49 17.83 2.54
N PHE A 188 -0.50 17.93 1.67
CA PHE A 188 0.93 17.89 1.99
C PHE A 188 1.51 19.30 2.11
N SER A 189 2.80 19.42 2.43
CA SER A 189 3.44 20.73 2.64
C SER A 189 3.57 21.57 1.38
N ASN A 190 3.64 20.93 0.21
CA ASN A 190 3.94 21.55 -1.07
C ASN A 190 2.85 21.32 -2.13
N PHE A 191 1.90 20.42 -1.90
CA PHE A 191 0.78 20.17 -2.81
C PHE A 191 -0.43 19.62 -2.05
N ALA A 192 -1.58 19.61 -2.72
CA ALA A 192 -2.78 18.91 -2.28
C ALA A 192 -3.15 17.86 -3.33
N LEU A 193 -3.58 16.69 -2.87
CA LEU A 193 -4.07 15.61 -3.71
C LEU A 193 -5.56 15.44 -3.46
N PRO A 194 -6.44 16.03 -4.29
CA PRO A 194 -7.87 15.76 -4.25
C PRO A 194 -8.13 14.33 -4.72
N THR A 195 -9.02 13.63 -4.03
CA THR A 195 -9.41 12.26 -4.37
C THR A 195 -10.92 12.17 -4.54
N SER A 196 -11.36 11.45 -5.58
CA SER A 196 -12.77 11.20 -5.85
C SER A 196 -13.35 10.18 -4.86
N SER A 197 -14.67 10.01 -4.89
CA SER A 197 -15.34 8.95 -4.11
C SER A 197 -14.79 7.54 -4.38
N GLU A 198 -14.26 7.28 -5.57
CA GLU A 198 -13.70 5.97 -5.95
C GLU A 198 -12.44 5.62 -5.15
N PHE A 199 -11.71 6.62 -4.64
CA PHE A 199 -10.52 6.41 -3.83
C PHE A 199 -10.81 5.74 -2.49
N TYR A 200 -11.97 6.01 -1.89
CA TYR A 200 -12.29 5.58 -0.53
C TYR A 200 -13.66 4.88 -0.40
N MET A 201 -14.38 4.70 -1.50
CA MET A 201 -15.63 3.95 -1.54
C MET A 201 -15.48 2.70 -2.40
N ARG A 202 -16.09 1.60 -1.95
CA ARG A 202 -16.24 0.38 -2.74
C ARG A 202 -17.71 -0.02 -2.76
N GLN A 203 -18.23 -0.30 -3.96
CA GLN A 203 -19.55 -0.91 -4.09
C GLN A 203 -19.49 -2.38 -3.66
N VAL A 204 -20.39 -2.76 -2.77
CA VAL A 204 -20.53 -4.14 -2.29
C VAL A 204 -21.98 -4.56 -2.48
N SER A 205 -22.20 -5.67 -3.15
CA SER A 205 -23.51 -6.32 -3.24
C SER A 205 -23.63 -7.29 -2.06
N PHE A 206 -24.59 -7.04 -1.17
CA PHE A 206 -24.99 -8.03 -0.18
C PHE A 206 -25.94 -9.02 -0.87
N LEU A 207 -25.49 -10.27 -1.01
CA LEU A 207 -26.35 -11.41 -1.34
C LEU A 207 -27.03 -11.93 -0.07
#